data_AF-A0A2V6EKR5-F1
#
_entry.id   AF-A0A2V6EKR5-F1
#
_cell.length_a   1.000
_cell.length_b   1.000
_cell.length_c   1.000
_cell.angle_alpha   90.00
_cell.angle_beta   90.00
_cell.angle_gamma   90.00
#
_symmetry.space_group_name_H-M   'P 1'
#
loop_
_entity.id
_entity.type
_entity.pdbx_description
1 polymer ?
#
loop_
_entity_poly.entity_id
_entity_poly.type
_entity_poly.pdbx_seq_one_letter_code
_entity_poly.pdbx_strand_id
1 'polypeptide(L)'
;MSTEVKKEIELEIAYVLFIDIVGYSKLVTHEQRRLLDLLNGIVRQAEHFRSAEAKSRLITMPTGDGMALVFYNTPEAPVECALEISNAASEHPELKLRMGIHSGPVSGVVDVSGRSNIAGAGINIAQRVMDCGDAGHVLISKHMAEDLEQYGHWKRNLHDLGECEVKHGVRVSVVNLYTEDLGNPEVPRKFRHGRQKAALPVLTEKRTGTRSWIVAAAAIVLIAGLGVGGYLLSRRSVPAGSNRQTVRGETEAVETGRPSSALPAPAAVPTKSIAVLPFENLSDEKQNAYFTDGVQDEILTDLARIADLKVISRSSVMQYKTGVARDLRKIGQELGVAHLLEGSVQRATNKVRVNAQLINARTDAHEWAENYDRPLDDVFAIQSEIAKAIADQLQAKLSPSEKNAIEERPTTDVAAFELYSRAKDLILNTGFSAISAQNLLAGIDLLNQALARDPSFFAAQCQLAYAHDTLYALGTDHTPARLALADK
;
A
#
# COMPACT_ATOMS: atom_id res chain seq x y z
N MET A 1 31.80 -0.51 -29.43
CA MET A 1 31.69 -0.06 -28.03
C MET A 1 30.28 0.48 -27.86
N SER A 2 29.41 -0.37 -27.35
CA SER A 2 27.99 -0.09 -27.17
C SER A 2 27.83 0.68 -25.86
N THR A 3 27.40 1.93 -25.94
CA THR A 3 26.97 2.73 -24.80
C THR A 3 25.70 2.11 -24.21
N GLU A 4 25.87 1.12 -23.33
CA GLU A 4 24.82 0.74 -22.37
C GLU A 4 24.69 1.90 -21.38
N VAL A 5 23.65 2.69 -21.58
CA VAL A 5 23.22 3.71 -20.64
C VAL A 5 22.80 2.98 -19.36
N LYS A 6 23.70 2.98 -18.36
CA LYS A 6 23.33 2.83 -16.95
C LYS A 6 22.34 3.96 -16.64
N LYS A 7 21.04 3.70 -16.78
CA LYS A 7 20.00 4.58 -16.25
C LYS A 7 20.00 4.39 -14.74
N GLU A 8 20.59 5.35 -14.04
CA GLU A 8 20.41 5.54 -12.61
C GLU A 8 18.90 5.57 -12.27
N ILE A 9 18.57 4.96 -11.13
CA ILE A 9 17.22 4.92 -10.55
C ILE A 9 16.95 6.33 -10.00
N GLU A 10 16.56 7.27 -10.86
CA GLU A 10 16.10 8.59 -10.45
C GLU A 10 14.59 8.55 -10.19
N LEU A 11 14.18 9.11 -9.05
CA LEU A 11 12.79 9.35 -8.74
C LEU A 11 12.36 10.61 -9.49
N GLU A 12 11.48 10.43 -10.49
CA GLU A 12 10.98 11.51 -11.34
C GLU A 12 9.47 11.65 -11.18
N ILE A 13 8.95 12.87 -11.35
CA ILE A 13 7.51 13.07 -11.50
C ILE A 13 7.14 12.63 -12.92
N ALA A 14 6.17 11.72 -13.03
CA ALA A 14 5.64 11.29 -14.30
C ALA A 14 4.11 11.36 -14.33
N TYR A 15 3.57 11.35 -15.53
CA TYR A 15 2.13 11.39 -15.79
C TYR A 15 1.67 10.02 -16.29
N VAL A 16 0.81 9.39 -15.53
CA VAL A 16 0.42 7.99 -15.72
C VAL A 16 -1.01 7.94 -16.22
N LEU A 17 -1.22 7.29 -17.37
CA LEU A 17 -2.53 6.91 -17.91
C LEU A 17 -2.71 5.41 -17.76
N PHE A 18 -3.66 5.00 -16.94
CA PHE A 18 -4.14 3.61 -16.87
C PHE A 18 -5.36 3.43 -17.78
N ILE A 19 -5.40 2.28 -18.46
CA ILE A 19 -6.46 1.88 -19.38
C ILE A 19 -6.84 0.44 -19.06
N ASP A 20 -8.13 0.18 -18.90
CA ASP A 20 -8.65 -1.16 -18.58
C ASP A 20 -9.91 -1.48 -19.40
N ILE A 21 -10.05 -2.74 -19.80
CA ILE A 21 -11.22 -3.26 -20.51
C ILE A 21 -12.27 -3.72 -19.48
N VAL A 22 -13.37 -2.99 -19.40
CA VAL A 22 -14.43 -3.25 -18.43
C VAL A 22 -15.12 -4.58 -18.72
N GLY A 23 -15.05 -5.49 -17.75
CA GLY A 23 -15.65 -6.81 -17.84
C GLY A 23 -14.80 -7.83 -18.58
N TYR A 24 -13.53 -7.53 -18.87
CA TYR A 24 -12.58 -8.42 -19.54
C TYR A 24 -12.57 -9.84 -18.99
N SER A 25 -12.49 -10.00 -17.66
CA SER A 25 -12.41 -11.32 -17.01
C SER A 25 -13.65 -12.19 -17.18
N LYS A 26 -14.78 -11.62 -17.62
CA LYS A 26 -16.03 -12.36 -17.89
C LYS A 26 -16.10 -12.93 -19.31
N LEU A 27 -15.19 -12.51 -20.19
CA LEU A 27 -15.14 -12.95 -21.57
C LEU A 27 -14.40 -14.28 -21.68
N VAL A 28 -14.70 -15.03 -22.73
CA VAL A 28 -13.96 -16.26 -23.05
C VAL A 28 -12.59 -15.92 -23.64
N THR A 29 -11.61 -16.82 -23.48
CA THR A 29 -10.18 -16.54 -23.77
C THR A 29 -9.90 -15.98 -25.17
N HIS A 30 -10.63 -16.43 -26.20
CA HIS A 30 -10.42 -15.93 -27.56
C HIS A 30 -10.92 -14.48 -27.75
N GLU A 31 -12.01 -14.10 -27.07
CA GLU A 31 -12.54 -12.73 -27.05
C GLU A 31 -11.61 -11.82 -26.24
N GLN A 32 -11.13 -12.29 -25.09
CA GLN A 32 -10.12 -11.60 -24.27
C GLN A 32 -8.88 -11.24 -25.09
N ARG A 33 -8.33 -12.22 -25.84
CA ARG A 33 -7.18 -11.98 -26.70
C ARG A 33 -7.49 -10.96 -27.81
N ARG A 34 -8.63 -11.13 -28.50
CA ARG A 34 -9.06 -10.22 -29.56
C ARG A 34 -9.20 -8.78 -29.08
N LEU A 35 -9.85 -8.54 -27.95
CA LEU A 35 -10.04 -7.19 -27.42
C LEU A 35 -8.73 -6.56 -26.94
N LEU A 36 -7.84 -7.35 -26.34
CA LEU A 36 -6.52 -6.86 -25.94
C LEU A 36 -5.65 -6.52 -27.16
N ASP A 37 -5.68 -7.34 -28.21
CA ASP A 37 -4.99 -7.05 -29.48
C ASP A 37 -5.55 -5.80 -30.17
N LEU A 38 -6.88 -5.61 -30.13
CA LEU A 38 -7.53 -4.41 -30.63
C LEU A 38 -7.11 -3.16 -29.84
N LEU A 39 -7.14 -3.22 -28.50
CA LEU A 39 -6.68 -2.14 -27.64
C LEU A 39 -5.21 -1.79 -27.91
N ASN A 40 -4.33 -2.79 -28.01
CA ASN A 40 -2.93 -2.58 -28.36
C ASN A 40 -2.76 -1.88 -29.72
N GLY A 41 -3.58 -2.25 -30.70
CA GLY A 41 -3.61 -1.60 -32.02
C GLY A 41 -4.00 -0.14 -31.94
N ILE A 42 -5.10 0.17 -31.24
CA ILE A 42 -5.59 1.54 -31.04
C ILE A 42 -4.54 2.40 -30.32
N VAL A 43 -3.99 1.91 -29.21
CA VAL A 43 -3.00 2.66 -28.42
C VAL A 43 -1.75 2.96 -29.23
N ARG A 44 -1.24 2.01 -30.02
CA ARG A 44 -0.07 2.24 -30.90
C ARG A 44 -0.34 3.24 -32.03
N GLN A 45 -1.62 3.45 -32.37
CA GLN A 45 -2.02 4.41 -33.39
C GLN A 45 -2.34 5.80 -32.83
N ALA A 46 -2.42 5.96 -31.51
CA ALA A 46 -2.54 7.28 -30.88
C ALA A 46 -1.31 8.14 -31.20
N GLU A 47 -1.53 9.40 -31.57
CA GLU A 47 -0.48 10.33 -31.95
C GLU A 47 0.44 10.63 -30.76
N HIS A 48 -0.15 10.86 -29.59
CA HIS A 48 0.62 11.17 -28.38
C HIS A 48 1.41 9.95 -27.89
N PHE A 49 0.92 8.73 -28.10
CA PHE A 49 1.68 7.50 -27.87
C PHE A 49 2.92 7.47 -28.77
N ARG A 50 2.74 7.59 -30.10
CA ARG A 50 3.86 7.54 -31.07
C ARG A 50 4.89 8.64 -30.83
N SER A 51 4.44 9.85 -30.52
CA SER A 51 5.30 11.01 -30.25
C SER A 51 6.16 10.80 -29.00
N ALA A 52 5.58 10.24 -27.93
CA ALA A 52 6.31 9.95 -26.69
C ALA A 52 7.26 8.75 -26.84
N GLU A 53 6.84 7.71 -27.57
CA GLU A 53 7.66 6.53 -27.89
C GLU A 53 8.89 6.92 -28.74
N ALA A 54 8.69 7.71 -29.81
CA ALA A 54 9.77 8.18 -30.68
C ALA A 54 10.85 9.00 -29.94
N LYS A 55 10.46 9.68 -28.85
CA LYS A 55 11.37 10.45 -27.99
C LYS A 55 12.00 9.61 -26.86
N SER A 56 11.71 8.31 -26.78
CA SER A 56 12.11 7.44 -25.66
C SER A 56 11.68 7.97 -24.28
N ARG A 57 10.54 8.69 -24.24
CA ARG A 57 9.95 9.30 -23.02
C ARG A 57 8.58 8.70 -22.67
N LEU A 58 8.40 7.43 -23.02
CA LEU A 58 7.21 6.64 -22.71
C LEU A 58 7.65 5.28 -22.18
N ILE A 59 7.04 4.85 -21.07
CA ILE A 59 7.12 3.47 -20.61
C ILE A 59 5.73 2.86 -20.69
N THR A 60 5.66 1.63 -21.19
CA THR A 60 4.41 0.88 -21.36
C THR A 60 4.45 -0.34 -20.45
N MET A 61 3.42 -0.51 -19.62
CA MET A 61 3.32 -1.60 -18.66
C MET A 61 2.00 -2.34 -18.86
N PRO A 62 2.01 -3.64 -19.24
CA PRO A 62 0.77 -4.42 -19.35
C PRO A 62 0.20 -4.73 -17.96
N THR A 63 -1.12 -4.65 -17.80
CA THR A 63 -1.83 -5.00 -16.54
C THR A 63 -2.59 -6.33 -16.61
N GLY A 64 -2.68 -6.92 -17.81
CA GLY A 64 -3.39 -8.18 -18.09
C GLY A 64 -4.66 -7.95 -18.90
N ASP A 65 -5.57 -7.14 -18.38
CA ASP A 65 -6.84 -6.68 -18.99
C ASP A 65 -6.73 -5.32 -19.69
N GLY A 66 -5.55 -4.69 -19.62
CA GLY A 66 -5.25 -3.42 -20.23
C GLY A 66 -3.77 -3.06 -20.11
N MET A 67 -3.49 -1.77 -19.91
CA MET A 67 -2.13 -1.27 -19.80
C MET A 67 -2.04 0.07 -19.06
N ALA A 68 -0.83 0.39 -18.61
CA ALA A 68 -0.44 1.71 -18.15
C ALA A 68 0.58 2.33 -19.12
N LEU A 69 0.40 3.62 -19.39
CA LEU A 69 1.28 4.45 -20.21
C LEU A 69 1.86 5.55 -19.31
N VAL A 70 3.18 5.58 -19.18
CA VAL A 70 3.87 6.55 -18.31
C VAL A 70 4.64 7.56 -19.15
N PHE A 71 4.15 8.79 -19.12
CA PHE A 71 4.67 9.93 -19.87
C PHE A 71 5.56 10.79 -18.98
N TYR A 72 6.65 11.29 -19.55
CA TYR A 72 7.59 12.18 -18.86
C TYR A 72 7.68 13.58 -19.49
N ASN A 73 6.81 13.89 -20.46
CA ASN A 73 6.84 15.12 -21.22
C ASN A 73 6.01 16.25 -20.57
N THR A 74 4.69 16.19 -20.67
CA THR A 74 3.76 17.25 -20.27
C THR A 74 2.53 16.65 -19.60
N PRO A 75 1.84 17.39 -18.71
CA PRO A 75 0.59 16.95 -18.10
C PRO A 75 -0.53 16.70 -19.12
N GLU A 76 -0.51 17.39 -20.27
CA GLU A 76 -1.52 17.26 -21.33
C GLU A 76 -1.36 15.97 -22.14
N ALA A 77 -0.16 15.43 -22.29
CA ALA A 77 0.10 14.28 -23.14
C ALA A 77 -0.73 13.02 -22.81
N PRO A 78 -0.84 12.54 -21.56
CA PRO A 78 -1.71 11.41 -21.25
C PRO A 78 -3.20 11.74 -21.43
N VAL A 79 -3.60 13.01 -21.28
CA VAL A 79 -4.98 13.45 -21.45
C VAL A 79 -5.38 13.38 -22.93
N GLU A 80 -4.57 13.96 -23.79
CA GLU A 80 -4.77 13.91 -25.25
C GLU A 80 -4.73 12.46 -25.75
N CYS A 81 -3.76 11.67 -25.29
CA CYS A 81 -3.69 10.24 -25.60
C CYS A 81 -4.98 9.49 -25.20
N ALA A 82 -5.53 9.78 -24.02
CA ALA A 82 -6.77 9.16 -23.55
C ALA A 82 -7.98 9.53 -24.42
N LEU A 83 -8.05 10.77 -24.92
CA LEU A 83 -9.11 11.22 -25.82
C LEU A 83 -8.96 10.62 -27.22
N GLU A 84 -7.74 10.52 -27.75
CA GLU A 84 -7.46 9.81 -29.01
C GLU A 84 -7.88 8.34 -28.94
N ILE A 85 -7.53 7.67 -27.84
CA ILE A 85 -7.91 6.27 -27.58
C ILE A 85 -9.43 6.15 -27.44
N SER A 86 -10.08 7.08 -26.72
CA SER A 86 -11.54 7.10 -26.58
C SER A 86 -12.24 7.27 -27.92
N ASN A 87 -11.72 8.17 -28.77
CA ASN A 87 -12.26 8.41 -30.10
C ASN A 87 -12.14 7.17 -30.99
N ALA A 88 -10.96 6.56 -31.06
CA ALA A 88 -10.77 5.32 -31.83
C ALA A 88 -11.59 4.14 -31.27
N ALA A 89 -11.71 4.03 -29.95
CA ALA A 89 -12.53 3.00 -29.32
C ALA A 89 -14.04 3.19 -29.58
N SER A 90 -14.50 4.40 -29.91
CA SER A 90 -15.91 4.67 -30.23
C SER A 90 -16.37 3.93 -31.50
N GLU A 91 -15.45 3.62 -32.42
CA GLU A 91 -15.70 2.81 -33.62
C GLU A 91 -15.84 1.30 -33.30
N HIS A 92 -15.53 0.91 -32.06
CA HIS A 92 -15.53 -0.48 -31.58
C HIS A 92 -16.40 -0.62 -30.32
N PRO A 93 -17.73 -0.69 -30.43
CA PRO A 93 -18.65 -0.77 -29.29
C PRO A 93 -18.42 -1.96 -28.35
N GLU A 94 -17.77 -3.02 -28.84
CA GLU A 94 -17.32 -4.16 -28.04
C GLU A 94 -16.19 -3.82 -27.06
N LEU A 95 -15.40 -2.79 -27.34
CA LEU A 95 -14.25 -2.38 -26.54
C LEU A 95 -14.65 -1.32 -25.51
N LYS A 96 -15.17 -1.79 -24.37
CA LYS A 96 -15.60 -0.92 -23.27
C LYS A 96 -14.42 -0.55 -22.39
N LEU A 97 -13.82 0.61 -22.60
CA LEU A 97 -12.66 1.07 -21.83
C LEU A 97 -13.08 1.88 -20.60
N ARG A 98 -12.26 1.86 -19.56
CA ARG A 98 -12.22 2.89 -18.51
C ARG A 98 -10.79 3.34 -18.32
N MET A 99 -10.59 4.62 -18.05
CA MET A 99 -9.27 5.23 -17.97
C MET A 99 -9.10 6.08 -16.71
N GLY A 100 -7.88 6.13 -16.18
CA GLY A 100 -7.52 6.94 -15.03
C GLY A 100 -6.17 7.61 -15.20
N ILE A 101 -6.08 8.88 -14.85
CA ILE A 101 -4.90 9.72 -15.06
C ILE A 101 -4.45 10.38 -13.76
N HIS A 102 -3.15 10.33 -13.48
CA HIS A 102 -2.55 11.00 -12.33
C HIS A 102 -1.09 11.42 -12.60
N SER A 103 -0.65 12.45 -11.90
CA SER A 103 0.74 12.92 -11.86
C SER A 103 1.34 12.62 -10.48
N GLY A 104 2.50 11.98 -10.42
CA GLY A 104 3.15 11.68 -9.15
C GLY A 104 4.54 11.07 -9.28
N PRO A 105 5.22 10.86 -8.14
CA PRO A 105 6.56 10.29 -8.13
C PRO A 105 6.54 8.83 -8.58
N VAL A 106 7.42 8.54 -9.53
CA VAL A 106 7.68 7.21 -10.05
C VAL A 106 9.18 6.97 -10.15
N SER A 107 9.58 5.70 -10.07
CA SER A 107 10.99 5.29 -10.15
C SER A 107 11.14 4.18 -11.17
N GLY A 108 12.15 4.30 -12.02
CA GLY A 108 12.51 3.26 -12.99
C GLY A 108 13.08 2.05 -12.27
N VAL A 109 12.49 0.88 -12.47
CA VAL A 109 12.97 -0.40 -11.95
C VAL A 109 13.23 -1.34 -13.11
N VAL A 110 14.28 -2.15 -13.06
CA VAL A 110 14.49 -3.21 -14.07
C VAL A 110 13.85 -4.49 -13.54
N ASP A 111 12.89 -5.04 -14.27
CA ASP A 111 12.22 -6.26 -13.87
C ASP A 111 13.11 -7.51 -14.06
N VAL A 112 12.63 -8.66 -13.60
CA VAL A 112 13.32 -9.96 -13.74
C VAL A 112 13.58 -10.36 -15.20
N SER A 113 12.85 -9.79 -16.16
CA SER A 113 13.05 -10.02 -17.59
C SER A 113 14.05 -9.05 -18.23
N GLY A 114 14.68 -8.18 -17.44
CA GLY A 114 15.62 -7.17 -17.91
C GLY A 114 14.94 -5.98 -18.60
N ARG A 115 13.62 -5.84 -18.49
CA ARG A 115 12.88 -4.72 -19.09
C ARG A 115 12.81 -3.56 -18.11
N SER A 116 12.92 -2.35 -18.63
CA SER A 116 12.64 -1.13 -17.87
C SER A 116 11.15 -1.11 -17.53
N ASN A 117 10.86 -1.09 -16.25
CA ASN A 117 9.54 -1.01 -15.65
C ASN A 117 9.52 0.16 -14.65
N ILE A 118 8.40 0.41 -13.99
CA ILE A 118 8.22 1.55 -13.10
C ILE A 118 7.46 1.11 -11.84
N ALA A 119 7.89 1.60 -10.69
CA ALA A 119 7.15 1.51 -9.44
C ALA A 119 7.03 2.90 -8.78
N GLY A 120 6.02 3.11 -7.95
CA GLY A 120 5.90 4.35 -7.18
C GLY A 120 4.49 4.67 -6.74
N ALA A 121 4.37 5.66 -5.85
CA ALA A 121 3.07 6.14 -5.37
C ALA A 121 2.21 6.69 -6.51
N GLY A 122 2.81 7.31 -7.53
CA GLY A 122 2.11 7.81 -8.71
C GLY A 122 1.35 6.72 -9.47
N ILE A 123 1.96 5.53 -9.61
CA ILE A 123 1.33 4.37 -10.26
C ILE A 123 0.08 3.91 -9.47
N ASN A 124 0.22 3.79 -8.14
CA ASN A 124 -0.86 3.31 -7.28
C ASN A 124 -2.07 4.26 -7.27
N ILE A 125 -1.85 5.57 -7.26
CA ILE A 125 -2.94 6.56 -7.28
C ILE A 125 -3.62 6.60 -8.65
N ALA A 126 -2.88 6.54 -9.75
CA ALA A 126 -3.45 6.51 -11.10
C ALA A 126 -4.41 5.33 -11.29
N GLN A 127 -4.02 4.13 -10.83
CA GLN A 127 -4.87 2.95 -10.85
C GLN A 127 -6.14 3.15 -9.98
N ARG A 128 -6.00 3.74 -8.80
CA ARG A 128 -7.14 4.02 -7.90
C ARG A 128 -8.13 5.01 -8.51
N VAL A 129 -7.63 6.03 -9.22
CA VAL A 129 -8.46 6.98 -9.97
C VAL A 129 -9.25 6.24 -11.06
N MET A 130 -8.60 5.37 -11.84
CA MET A 130 -9.27 4.54 -12.85
C MET A 130 -10.37 3.65 -12.23
N ASP A 131 -10.07 3.02 -11.09
CA ASP A 131 -11.00 2.13 -10.39
C ASP A 131 -12.29 2.82 -9.93
N CYS A 132 -12.31 4.16 -9.85
CA CYS A 132 -13.49 4.93 -9.54
C CYS A 132 -14.51 4.98 -10.70
N GLY A 133 -14.08 4.66 -11.92
CA GLY A 133 -14.84 4.82 -13.15
C GLY A 133 -15.56 3.56 -13.63
N ASP A 134 -16.66 3.79 -14.34
CA ASP A 134 -17.36 2.77 -15.15
C ASP A 134 -16.89 2.85 -16.61
N ALA A 135 -17.41 1.97 -17.48
CA ALA A 135 -17.13 2.02 -18.92
C ALA A 135 -17.40 3.41 -19.53
N GLY A 136 -16.50 3.84 -20.41
CA GLY A 136 -16.48 5.13 -21.09
C GLY A 136 -15.89 6.29 -20.28
N HIS A 137 -15.59 6.12 -18.98
CA HIS A 137 -15.04 7.21 -18.18
C HIS A 137 -13.55 7.42 -18.42
N VAL A 138 -13.16 8.69 -18.47
CA VAL A 138 -11.76 9.13 -18.34
C VAL A 138 -11.67 9.95 -17.06
N LEU A 139 -11.05 9.40 -16.03
CA LEU A 139 -10.99 10.02 -14.71
C LEU A 139 -9.61 10.60 -14.44
N ILE A 140 -9.56 11.73 -13.76
CA ILE A 140 -8.31 12.44 -13.45
C ILE A 140 -8.26 12.70 -11.94
N SER A 141 -7.10 12.52 -11.33
CA SER A 141 -6.89 12.96 -9.94
C SER A 141 -7.08 14.47 -9.82
N LYS A 142 -7.72 14.94 -8.74
CA LYS A 142 -7.95 16.38 -8.52
C LYS A 142 -6.67 17.22 -8.64
N HIS A 143 -5.57 16.75 -8.06
CA HIS A 143 -4.27 17.42 -8.15
C HIS A 143 -3.85 17.72 -9.60
N MET A 144 -3.93 16.73 -10.48
CA MET A 144 -3.59 16.90 -11.89
C MET A 144 -4.63 17.73 -12.66
N ALA A 145 -5.91 17.63 -12.28
CA ALA A 145 -6.94 18.46 -12.88
C ALA A 145 -6.71 19.96 -12.57
N GLU A 146 -6.29 20.30 -11.35
CA GLU A 146 -5.93 21.67 -10.96
C GLU A 146 -4.75 22.23 -11.78
N ASP A 147 -3.77 21.38 -12.12
CA ASP A 147 -2.67 21.74 -13.03
C ASP A 147 -3.18 21.98 -14.47
N LEU A 148 -4.07 21.11 -14.96
CA LEU A 148 -4.65 21.22 -16.31
C LEU A 148 -5.57 22.44 -16.45
N GLU A 149 -6.26 22.85 -15.39
CA GLU A 149 -7.12 24.04 -15.41
C GLU A 149 -6.36 25.33 -15.74
N GLN A 150 -5.04 25.37 -15.53
CA GLN A 150 -4.17 26.49 -15.92
C GLN A 150 -4.09 26.65 -17.45
N TYR A 151 -4.27 25.55 -18.18
CA TYR A 151 -4.34 25.51 -19.63
C TYR A 151 -5.82 25.68 -20.00
N GLY A 152 -6.29 26.94 -20.02
CA GLY A 152 -7.72 27.31 -19.96
C GLY A 152 -8.69 26.63 -20.95
N HIS A 153 -8.21 25.92 -21.98
CA HIS A 153 -9.04 25.11 -22.87
C HIS A 153 -9.54 23.80 -22.24
N TRP A 154 -8.85 23.26 -21.22
CA TRP A 154 -9.28 22.05 -20.49
C TRP A 154 -10.40 22.29 -19.50
N LYS A 155 -10.50 23.50 -18.94
CA LYS A 155 -11.44 23.83 -17.86
C LYS A 155 -12.89 23.47 -18.16
N ARG A 156 -13.33 23.60 -19.42
CA ARG A 156 -14.70 23.29 -19.85
C ARG A 156 -15.02 21.79 -19.90
N ASN A 157 -14.00 20.94 -19.91
CA ASN A 157 -14.11 19.48 -20.06
C ASN A 157 -13.85 18.75 -18.73
N LEU A 158 -13.51 19.48 -17.66
CA LEU A 158 -13.19 18.94 -16.34
C LEU A 158 -14.37 19.13 -15.39
N HIS A 159 -14.92 18.02 -14.89
CA HIS A 159 -16.13 18.00 -14.07
C HIS A 159 -15.88 17.31 -12.72
N ASP A 160 -15.82 18.09 -11.63
CA ASP A 160 -15.51 17.58 -10.28
C ASP A 160 -16.57 16.56 -9.80
N LEU A 161 -16.11 15.36 -9.42
CA LEU A 161 -16.94 14.30 -8.85
C LEU A 161 -16.86 14.24 -7.31
N GLY A 162 -15.82 14.85 -6.72
CA GLY A 162 -15.53 14.80 -5.29
C GLY A 162 -14.64 13.62 -4.86
N GLU A 163 -14.74 13.24 -3.59
CA GLU A 163 -13.94 12.15 -3.01
C GLU A 163 -14.62 10.78 -3.19
N CYS A 164 -13.83 9.77 -3.56
CA CYS A 164 -14.21 8.37 -3.55
C CYS A 164 -13.29 7.60 -2.59
N GLU A 165 -13.88 6.78 -1.73
CA GLU A 165 -13.14 5.77 -0.98
C GLU A 165 -12.87 4.56 -1.88
N VAL A 166 -11.61 4.15 -1.96
CA VAL A 166 -11.16 2.98 -2.71
C VAL A 166 -10.69 1.89 -1.74
N LYS A 167 -10.24 0.75 -2.28
CA LYS A 167 -9.77 -0.39 -1.47
C LYS A 167 -8.76 0.06 -0.41
N HIS A 168 -8.85 -0.53 0.78
CA HIS A 168 -8.02 -0.22 1.95
C HIS A 168 -8.28 1.15 2.61
N GLY A 169 -9.47 1.73 2.44
CA GLY A 169 -9.90 2.94 3.15
C GLY A 169 -9.24 4.24 2.69
N VAL A 170 -8.53 4.21 1.56
CA VAL A 170 -7.88 5.41 1.01
C VAL A 170 -8.91 6.23 0.25
N ARG A 171 -8.93 7.54 0.49
CA ARG A 171 -9.78 8.48 -0.24
C ARG A 171 -9.00 9.14 -1.37
N VAL A 172 -9.58 9.17 -2.55
CA VAL A 172 -9.04 9.86 -3.74
C VAL A 172 -10.05 10.87 -4.25
N SER A 173 -9.60 12.10 -4.47
CA SER A 173 -10.41 13.16 -5.09
C SER A 173 -10.31 13.06 -6.60
N VAL A 174 -11.45 13.00 -7.29
CA VAL A 174 -11.52 12.65 -8.72
C VAL A 174 -12.35 13.66 -9.50
N VAL A 175 -11.88 13.95 -10.71
CA VAL A 175 -12.52 14.78 -11.71
C VAL A 175 -12.81 13.92 -12.94
N ASN A 176 -14.01 14.05 -13.51
CA ASN A 176 -14.37 13.40 -14.77
C ASN A 176 -13.94 14.28 -15.94
N LEU A 177 -13.24 13.70 -16.91
CA LEU A 177 -12.89 14.35 -18.16
C LEU A 177 -13.81 13.82 -19.27
N TYR A 178 -14.55 14.72 -19.91
CA TYR A 178 -15.27 14.43 -21.15
C TYR A 178 -15.45 15.70 -21.99
N THR A 179 -15.62 15.52 -23.29
CA THR A 179 -15.99 16.58 -24.24
C THR A 179 -17.45 16.40 -24.69
N GLU A 180 -17.94 17.22 -25.61
CA GLU A 180 -19.27 17.03 -26.18
C GLU A 180 -19.44 15.67 -26.88
N ASP A 181 -18.35 15.16 -27.47
CA ASP A 181 -18.36 13.95 -28.32
C ASP A 181 -17.65 12.75 -27.68
N LEU A 182 -16.78 12.95 -26.70
CA LEU A 182 -15.88 11.92 -26.16
C LEU A 182 -15.97 11.80 -24.64
N GLY A 183 -15.88 10.57 -24.15
CA GLY A 183 -15.97 10.24 -22.73
C GLY A 183 -17.40 9.97 -22.27
N ASN A 184 -17.56 9.73 -20.97
CA ASN A 184 -18.85 9.42 -20.37
C ASN A 184 -19.27 10.53 -19.38
N PRO A 185 -20.32 11.31 -19.67
CA PRO A 185 -20.78 12.39 -18.80
C PRO A 185 -21.57 11.90 -17.58
N GLU A 186 -21.94 10.61 -17.54
CA GLU A 186 -22.64 10.04 -16.39
C GLU A 186 -21.80 10.10 -15.12
N VAL A 187 -22.46 10.17 -13.96
CA VAL A 187 -21.75 10.03 -12.69
C VAL A 187 -21.43 8.55 -12.47
N PRO A 188 -20.17 8.15 -12.19
CA PRO A 188 -19.86 6.73 -11.95
C PRO A 188 -20.62 6.17 -10.75
N ARG A 189 -20.94 4.88 -10.77
CA ARG A 189 -21.74 4.18 -9.75
C ARG A 189 -21.23 4.38 -8.33
N LYS A 190 -19.91 4.47 -8.14
CA LYS A 190 -19.27 4.67 -6.83
C LYS A 190 -19.61 6.03 -6.20
N PHE A 191 -19.84 7.08 -7.00
CA PHE A 191 -20.18 8.42 -6.51
C PHE A 191 -21.70 8.60 -6.28
N ARG A 192 -22.55 7.76 -6.89
CA ARG A 192 -24.02 7.85 -6.73
C ARG A 192 -24.48 7.58 -5.30
N HIS A 193 -23.81 6.66 -4.60
CA HIS A 193 -24.17 6.27 -3.23
C HIS A 193 -23.78 7.34 -2.19
N GLY A 194 -22.75 8.15 -2.46
CA GLY A 194 -22.38 9.31 -1.62
C GLY A 194 -23.36 10.47 -1.75
N ARG A 195 -23.86 10.73 -2.97
CA ARG A 195 -24.85 11.80 -3.24
C ARG A 195 -26.25 11.50 -2.70
N GLN A 196 -26.70 10.24 -2.63
CA GLN A 196 -28.01 9.91 -2.06
C GLN A 196 -28.13 10.20 -0.56
N LYS A 197 -27.03 10.23 0.21
CA LYS A 197 -27.03 10.74 1.59
C LYS A 197 -27.08 12.28 1.67
N ALA A 198 -26.63 12.99 0.64
CA ALA A 198 -26.64 14.46 0.57
C ALA A 198 -27.91 15.04 -0.09
N ALA A 199 -28.68 14.21 -0.81
CA ALA A 199 -29.89 14.60 -1.53
C ALA A 199 -31.13 13.89 -0.96
N LEU A 200 -31.42 14.10 0.33
CA LEU A 200 -32.79 13.99 0.83
C LEU A 200 -33.37 15.41 0.83
N PRO A 201 -34.52 15.67 0.18
CA PRO A 201 -35.17 16.96 0.30
C PRO A 201 -35.59 17.13 1.75
N VAL A 202 -35.28 18.30 2.32
CA VAL A 202 -35.84 18.75 3.59
C VAL A 202 -37.35 18.86 3.40
N LEU A 203 -38.07 17.76 3.64
CA LEU A 203 -39.51 17.79 3.82
C LEU A 203 -39.76 18.51 5.14
N THR A 204 -40.30 19.72 5.01
CA THR A 204 -40.88 20.52 6.09
C THR A 204 -42.05 19.76 6.70
N GLU A 205 -41.77 18.90 7.68
CA GLU A 205 -42.83 18.24 8.43
C GLU A 205 -43.39 19.19 9.49
N LYS A 206 -44.60 19.66 9.23
CA LYS A 206 -45.46 20.37 10.18
C LYS A 206 -45.68 19.48 11.42
N ARG A 207 -45.37 20.06 12.58
CA ARG A 207 -45.82 19.63 13.91
C ARG A 207 -47.31 19.27 13.94
N THR A 208 -47.60 18.01 14.27
CA THR A 208 -48.67 17.54 15.20
C THR A 208 -48.10 16.24 15.79
N GLY A 209 -47.89 16.05 17.10
CA GLY A 209 -48.88 15.99 18.17
C GLY A 209 -48.59 14.73 19.02
N THR A 210 -47.90 14.92 20.15
CA THR A 210 -47.99 14.13 21.41
C THR A 210 -47.72 12.61 21.41
N ARG A 211 -46.52 12.22 21.87
CA ARG A 211 -46.21 11.25 22.97
C ARG A 211 -44.84 10.57 22.76
N SER A 212 -43.75 11.20 23.21
CA SER A 212 -42.49 10.45 23.52
C SER A 212 -41.43 11.24 24.31
N TRP A 213 -41.82 12.24 25.14
CA TRP A 213 -40.85 13.07 25.88
C TRP A 213 -40.61 12.61 27.34
N ILE A 214 -41.27 11.55 27.80
CA ILE A 214 -41.16 11.11 29.20
C ILE A 214 -39.90 10.25 29.45
N VAL A 215 -39.29 9.64 28.42
CA VAL A 215 -38.15 8.73 28.61
C VAL A 215 -36.78 9.44 28.53
N ALA A 216 -36.67 10.55 27.79
CA ALA A 216 -35.39 11.26 27.61
C ALA A 216 -35.02 12.19 28.77
N ALA A 217 -35.99 12.65 29.58
CA ALA A 217 -35.72 13.56 30.69
C ALA A 217 -35.13 12.86 31.94
N ALA A 218 -35.29 11.54 32.09
CA ALA A 218 -34.79 10.80 33.25
C ALA A 218 -33.28 10.51 33.18
N ALA A 219 -32.69 10.42 31.98
CA ALA A 219 -31.27 10.09 31.82
C ALA A 219 -30.33 11.28 32.04
N ILE A 220 -30.80 12.52 31.82
CA ILE A 220 -29.97 13.73 31.93
C ILE A 220 -29.80 14.17 33.40
N VAL A 221 -30.75 13.84 34.28
CA VAL A 221 -30.64 14.18 35.72
C VAL A 221 -29.65 13.27 36.48
N LEU A 222 -29.43 12.04 36.01
CA LEU A 222 -28.49 11.09 36.63
C LEU A 222 -27.02 11.40 36.31
N ILE A 223 -26.72 12.00 35.15
CA ILE A 223 -25.35 12.35 34.75
C ILE A 223 -24.90 13.67 35.41
N ALA A 224 -25.82 14.61 35.67
CA ALA A 224 -25.52 15.85 36.37
C ALA A 224 -25.26 15.66 37.88
N GLY A 225 -25.81 14.62 38.50
CA GLY A 225 -25.62 14.33 39.93
C GLY A 225 -24.22 13.80 40.29
N LEU A 226 -23.57 13.06 39.39
CA LEU A 226 -22.24 12.48 39.64
C LEU A 226 -21.09 13.48 39.44
N GLY A 227 -21.28 14.49 38.58
CA GLY A 227 -20.28 15.54 38.35
C GLY A 227 -20.13 16.54 39.50
N VAL A 228 -21.22 16.81 40.24
CA VAL A 228 -21.22 17.77 41.36
C VAL A 228 -20.62 17.16 42.64
N GLY A 229 -20.71 15.84 42.82
CA GLY A 229 -20.12 15.14 43.97
C GLY A 229 -18.59 15.07 43.95
N GLY A 230 -17.98 14.89 42.76
CA GLY A 230 -16.52 14.81 42.61
C GLY A 230 -15.81 16.16 42.75
N TYR A 231 -16.46 17.26 42.36
CA TYR A 231 -15.89 18.60 42.41
C TYR A 231 -15.82 19.17 43.85
N LEU A 232 -16.72 18.75 44.74
CA LEU A 232 -16.76 19.22 46.14
C LEU A 232 -15.76 18.50 47.07
N LEU A 233 -15.17 17.39 46.64
CA LEU A 233 -14.18 16.62 47.43
C LEU A 233 -12.72 16.97 47.13
N SER A 234 -12.40 17.67 46.03
CA SER A 234 -11.00 18.02 45.70
C SER A 234 -10.54 19.39 46.25
N ARG A 235 -11.43 20.17 46.89
CA ARG A 235 -11.08 21.47 47.50
C ARG A 235 -11.10 21.44 49.03
N ARG A 236 -10.21 20.65 49.64
CA ARG A 236 -9.72 20.91 51.00
C ARG A 236 -8.24 20.55 51.10
N SER A 237 -7.37 21.57 51.04
CA SER A 237 -6.12 21.76 51.83
C SER A 237 -5.21 22.82 51.18
N VAL A 238 -5.33 24.10 51.59
CA VAL A 238 -4.34 24.98 52.30
C VAL A 238 -3.17 25.53 51.42
N PRO A 239 -2.45 26.63 51.80
CA PRO A 239 -2.60 27.94 51.17
C PRO A 239 -1.27 28.61 50.72
N ALA A 240 -1.41 29.89 50.36
CA ALA A 240 -0.46 31.00 50.57
C ALA A 240 0.36 31.47 49.36
N GLY A 241 0.42 32.80 49.24
CA GLY A 241 1.52 33.49 48.59
C GLY A 241 1.06 34.50 47.54
N SER A 242 0.61 35.66 48.01
CA SER A 242 0.50 36.89 47.26
C SER A 242 1.81 37.24 46.55
N ASN A 243 1.78 37.65 45.28
CA ASN A 243 1.96 39.07 44.97
C ASN A 243 1.61 39.39 43.51
N ARG A 244 0.93 40.52 43.34
CA ARG A 244 0.54 41.12 42.08
C ARG A 244 1.54 42.25 41.83
N GLN A 245 2.23 42.24 40.69
CA GLN A 245 2.89 43.44 40.19
C GLN A 245 2.53 43.65 38.72
N THR A 246 1.79 44.74 38.55
CA THR A 246 1.38 45.44 37.34
C THR A 246 2.53 46.26 36.77
N VAL A 247 2.82 46.16 35.47
CA VAL A 247 3.37 47.22 34.58
C VAL A 247 3.08 46.75 33.14
N ARG A 248 2.09 47.27 32.39
CA ARG A 248 2.06 48.46 31.50
C ARG A 248 3.23 48.55 30.50
N GLY A 249 2.95 48.34 29.22
CA GLY A 249 3.80 48.69 28.08
C GLY A 249 3.12 48.16 26.82
N GLU A 250 2.36 48.98 26.11
CA GLU A 250 2.80 49.90 25.05
C GLU A 250 2.63 49.26 23.66
N THR A 251 1.79 49.94 22.89
CA THR A 251 1.55 49.85 21.46
C THR A 251 2.82 49.97 20.66
N GLU A 252 3.04 49.09 19.69
CA GLU A 252 3.72 49.44 18.44
C GLU A 252 3.33 48.56 17.24
N ALA A 253 3.04 49.28 16.15
CA ALA A 253 3.06 48.97 14.73
C ALA A 253 2.73 47.55 14.21
N VAL A 254 1.59 47.50 13.50
CA VAL A 254 1.25 46.47 12.51
C VAL A 254 2.09 46.70 11.25
N GLU A 255 3.04 45.82 10.97
CA GLU A 255 3.63 45.64 9.64
C GLU A 255 3.08 44.37 9.01
N THR A 256 2.36 44.55 7.90
CA THR A 256 1.74 43.53 7.07
C THR A 256 2.79 42.83 6.19
N GLY A 257 3.51 41.86 6.76
CA GLY A 257 4.30 40.89 6.02
C GLY A 257 3.45 39.72 5.53
N ARG A 258 3.37 39.52 4.20
CA ARG A 258 2.75 38.35 3.56
C ARG A 258 3.31 37.04 4.14
N PRO A 259 2.50 36.00 4.42
CA PRO A 259 3.06 34.69 4.75
C PRO A 259 3.74 34.14 3.50
N SER A 260 5.08 34.09 3.55
CA SER A 260 5.88 33.31 2.61
C SER A 260 5.47 31.84 2.76
N SER A 261 4.96 31.28 1.67
CA SER A 261 4.69 29.85 1.52
C SER A 261 6.01 29.10 1.66
N ALA A 262 6.35 28.73 2.89
CA ALA A 262 7.40 27.76 3.14
C ALA A 262 6.86 26.40 2.71
N LEU A 263 7.57 25.77 1.75
CA LEU A 263 7.40 24.36 1.40
C LEU A 263 7.31 23.52 2.69
N PRO A 264 6.40 22.54 2.79
CA PRO A 264 6.36 21.65 3.95
C PRO A 264 7.71 20.96 4.08
N ALA A 265 8.34 21.10 5.24
CA ALA A 265 9.58 20.39 5.57
C ALA A 265 9.37 18.88 5.37
N PRO A 266 10.39 18.13 4.92
CA PRO A 266 10.28 16.68 4.79
C PRO A 266 9.82 16.10 6.12
N ALA A 267 8.76 15.29 6.08
CA ALA A 267 8.19 14.67 7.26
C ALA A 267 9.31 13.99 8.07
N ALA A 268 9.46 14.38 9.34
CA ALA A 268 10.51 13.83 10.18
C ALA A 268 10.37 12.31 10.27
N VAL A 269 11.43 11.59 9.94
CA VAL A 269 11.47 10.13 10.05
C VAL A 269 11.24 9.76 11.52
N PRO A 270 10.22 8.93 11.84
CA PRO A 270 9.96 8.52 13.22
C PRO A 270 11.17 7.80 13.80
N THR A 271 11.60 8.14 15.00
CA THR A 271 12.78 7.50 15.62
C THR A 271 12.54 6.02 15.89
N LYS A 272 11.34 5.62 16.30
CA LYS A 272 10.95 4.22 16.47
C LYS A 272 10.47 3.60 15.16
N SER A 273 11.35 3.55 14.18
CA SER A 273 11.04 2.97 12.87
C SER A 273 12.14 2.06 12.38
N ILE A 274 11.75 0.92 11.83
CA ILE A 274 12.66 -0.16 11.46
C ILE A 274 12.26 -0.80 10.13
N ALA A 275 13.26 -1.14 9.33
CA ALA A 275 13.11 -2.06 8.21
C ALA A 275 14.02 -3.28 8.42
N VAL A 276 13.49 -4.48 8.19
CA VAL A 276 14.24 -5.73 8.26
C VAL A 276 14.70 -6.09 6.86
N LEU A 277 16.00 -5.94 6.57
CA LEU A 277 16.54 -6.24 5.25
C LEU A 277 16.66 -7.76 5.04
N PRO A 278 16.72 -8.25 3.78
CA PRO A 278 16.94 -9.67 3.51
C PRO A 278 18.23 -10.17 4.17
N PHE A 279 18.11 -11.25 4.95
CA PHE A 279 19.23 -11.89 5.65
C PHE A 279 20.07 -12.71 4.67
N GLU A 280 21.38 -12.77 4.91
CA GLU A 280 22.28 -13.58 4.10
C GLU A 280 22.18 -15.07 4.48
N ASN A 281 22.00 -15.93 3.48
CA ASN A 281 22.08 -17.37 3.68
C ASN A 281 23.54 -17.83 3.57
N LEU A 282 24.12 -18.23 4.70
CA LEU A 282 25.49 -18.75 4.80
C LEU A 282 25.54 -20.29 4.85
N SER A 283 24.42 -20.94 4.53
CA SER A 283 24.34 -22.40 4.45
C SER A 283 24.78 -22.91 3.08
N ASP A 284 25.42 -24.07 3.03
CA ASP A 284 25.93 -24.65 1.77
C ASP A 284 24.83 -25.05 0.79
N GLU A 285 23.66 -25.44 1.31
CA GLU A 285 22.55 -25.93 0.49
C GLU A 285 21.60 -24.79 0.11
N LYS A 286 21.35 -24.64 -1.20
CA LYS A 286 20.42 -23.63 -1.75
C LYS A 286 18.99 -23.76 -1.21
N GLN A 287 18.57 -24.96 -0.80
CA GLN A 287 17.26 -25.20 -0.20
C GLN A 287 17.05 -24.47 1.13
N ASN A 288 18.15 -24.08 1.82
CA ASN A 288 18.09 -23.32 3.06
C ASN A 288 17.79 -21.82 2.86
N ALA A 289 17.75 -21.33 1.61
CA ALA A 289 17.37 -19.94 1.34
C ALA A 289 15.95 -19.65 1.87
N TYR A 290 15.02 -20.59 1.68
CA TYR A 290 13.65 -20.45 2.20
C TYR A 290 13.59 -20.47 3.73
N PHE A 291 14.50 -21.18 4.38
CA PHE A 291 14.61 -21.17 5.84
C PHE A 291 15.14 -19.81 6.32
N THR A 292 16.18 -19.27 5.69
CA THR A 292 16.71 -17.93 5.97
C THR A 292 15.64 -16.85 5.80
N ASP A 293 14.92 -16.88 4.68
CA ASP A 293 13.82 -15.94 4.41
C ASP A 293 12.68 -16.09 5.41
N GLY A 294 12.36 -17.33 5.82
CA GLY A 294 11.38 -17.61 6.85
C GLY A 294 11.75 -17.03 8.21
N VAL A 295 13.02 -17.14 8.63
CA VAL A 295 13.52 -16.53 9.87
C VAL A 295 13.42 -15.00 9.81
N GLN A 296 13.83 -14.40 8.70
CA GLN A 296 13.74 -12.95 8.49
C GLN A 296 12.29 -12.46 8.55
N ASP A 297 11.36 -13.17 7.89
CA ASP A 297 9.95 -12.80 7.82
C ASP A 297 9.23 -12.96 9.17
N GLU A 298 9.61 -13.96 9.97
CA GLU A 298 9.05 -14.11 11.32
C GLU A 298 9.53 -12.99 12.26
N ILE A 299 10.80 -12.60 12.21
CA ILE A 299 11.30 -11.44 12.97
C ILE A 299 10.54 -10.17 12.56
N LEU A 300 10.31 -9.96 11.27
CA LEU A 300 9.50 -8.83 10.77
C LEU A 300 8.07 -8.90 11.31
N THR A 301 7.47 -10.09 11.31
CA THR A 301 6.11 -10.33 11.81
C THR A 301 6.00 -9.99 13.29
N ASP A 302 6.94 -10.45 14.12
CA ASP A 302 6.99 -10.15 15.56
C ASP A 302 7.17 -8.65 15.84
N LEU A 303 8.07 -7.99 15.11
CA LEU A 303 8.26 -6.55 15.23
C LEU A 303 7.00 -5.78 14.83
N ALA A 304 6.26 -6.25 13.81
CA ALA A 304 5.02 -5.63 13.36
C ALA A 304 3.86 -5.78 14.36
N ARG A 305 3.96 -6.69 15.34
CA ARG A 305 3.00 -6.79 16.46
C ARG A 305 3.15 -5.64 17.46
N ILE A 306 4.29 -4.93 17.47
CA ILE A 306 4.58 -3.86 18.43
C ILE A 306 4.02 -2.53 17.91
N ALA A 307 2.93 -2.05 18.52
CA ALA A 307 2.23 -0.85 18.04
C ALA A 307 3.06 0.44 18.13
N ASP A 308 4.06 0.48 19.01
CA ASP A 308 4.98 1.62 19.20
C ASP A 308 6.11 1.66 18.15
N LEU A 309 6.17 0.68 17.23
CA LEU A 309 7.14 0.62 16.13
C LEU A 309 6.46 0.88 14.78
N LYS A 310 7.07 1.75 13.96
CA LYS A 310 6.81 1.79 12.52
C LYS A 310 7.66 0.72 11.83
N VAL A 311 7.04 -0.33 11.33
CA VAL A 311 7.73 -1.42 10.61
C VAL A 311 7.43 -1.36 9.12
N ILE A 312 8.47 -1.50 8.30
CA ILE A 312 8.35 -1.54 6.83
C ILE A 312 8.01 -2.94 6.36
N SER A 313 7.11 -3.04 5.37
CA SER A 313 6.66 -4.32 4.83
C SER A 313 7.77 -5.10 4.12
N ARG A 314 7.69 -6.45 4.19
CA ARG A 314 8.60 -7.37 3.49
C ARG A 314 8.76 -7.01 2.01
N SER A 315 7.66 -6.76 1.31
CA SER A 315 7.66 -6.43 -0.13
C SER A 315 8.53 -5.22 -0.48
N SER A 316 8.61 -4.23 0.43
CA SER A 316 9.35 -2.98 0.19
C SER A 316 10.86 -3.15 0.37
N VAL A 317 11.28 -4.16 1.14
CA VAL A 317 12.69 -4.44 1.45
C VAL A 317 13.32 -5.52 0.57
N MET A 318 12.50 -6.35 -0.10
CA MET A 318 12.98 -7.44 -0.97
C MET A 318 13.86 -6.99 -2.15
N GLN A 319 13.79 -5.71 -2.55
CA GLN A 319 14.66 -5.13 -3.57
C GLN A 319 16.13 -4.99 -3.11
N TYR A 320 16.38 -4.88 -1.80
CA TYR A 320 17.71 -4.71 -1.23
C TYR A 320 18.40 -6.06 -1.01
N LYS A 321 18.65 -6.79 -2.11
CA LYS A 321 19.22 -8.15 -2.08
C LYS A 321 20.58 -8.22 -1.39
N THR A 322 20.90 -9.39 -0.86
CA THR A 322 22.22 -9.73 -0.30
C THR A 322 23.26 -9.84 -1.42
N GLY A 323 24.51 -9.50 -1.14
CA GLY A 323 25.63 -9.58 -2.12
C GLY A 323 25.76 -8.42 -3.10
N VAL A 324 24.88 -7.41 -3.04
CA VAL A 324 25.06 -6.10 -3.71
C VAL A 324 25.52 -5.09 -2.67
N ALA A 325 26.39 -4.14 -3.04
CA ALA A 325 26.76 -3.06 -2.15
C ALA A 325 25.52 -2.25 -1.74
N ARG A 326 25.17 -2.29 -0.46
CA ARG A 326 24.04 -1.57 0.13
C ARG A 326 24.53 -0.28 0.76
N ASP A 327 23.93 0.85 0.41
CA ASP A 327 24.10 2.09 1.16
C ASP A 327 22.97 2.20 2.18
N LEU A 328 23.25 1.80 3.41
CA LEU A 328 22.28 1.75 4.50
C LEU A 328 21.64 3.12 4.77
N ARG A 329 22.38 4.21 4.53
CA ARG A 329 21.85 5.56 4.70
C ARG A 329 20.84 5.90 3.63
N LYS A 330 21.12 5.55 2.38
CA LYS A 330 20.19 5.71 1.27
C LYS A 330 18.93 4.86 1.49
N ILE A 331 19.10 3.60 1.90
CA ILE A 331 17.98 2.69 2.17
C ILE A 331 17.07 3.22 3.27
N GLY A 332 17.64 3.71 4.38
CA GLY A 332 16.85 4.33 5.46
C GLY A 332 16.06 5.56 5.01
N GLN A 333 16.65 6.39 4.14
CA GLN A 333 15.97 7.55 3.57
C GLN A 333 14.82 7.14 2.64
N GLU A 334 15.06 6.19 1.73
CA GLU A 334 14.07 5.68 0.78
C GLU A 334 12.87 5.04 1.48
N LEU A 335 13.13 4.24 2.52
CA LEU A 335 12.11 3.57 3.32
C LEU A 335 11.49 4.49 4.38
N GLY A 336 12.08 5.66 4.63
CA GLY A 336 11.68 6.57 5.68
C GLY A 336 11.76 5.93 7.07
N VAL A 337 12.86 5.25 7.36
CA VAL A 337 13.14 4.62 8.66
C VAL A 337 14.43 5.11 9.29
N ALA A 338 14.46 5.13 10.62
CA ALA A 338 15.62 5.52 11.40
C ALA A 338 16.59 4.35 11.63
N HIS A 339 16.08 3.11 11.62
CA HIS A 339 16.85 1.91 11.92
C HIS A 339 16.70 0.84 10.83
N LEU A 340 17.76 0.07 10.61
CA LEU A 340 17.79 -1.08 9.72
C LEU A 340 18.27 -2.30 10.51
N LEU A 341 17.59 -3.43 10.32
CA LEU A 341 18.04 -4.73 10.81
C LEU A 341 18.64 -5.51 9.64
N GLU A 342 19.90 -5.90 9.79
CA GLU A 342 20.59 -6.82 8.88
C GLU A 342 21.04 -8.07 9.63
N GLY A 343 21.33 -9.14 8.90
CA GLY A 343 21.74 -10.39 9.52
C GLY A 343 22.10 -11.48 8.54
N SER A 344 22.48 -12.62 9.11
CA SER A 344 22.76 -13.84 8.37
C SER A 344 22.24 -15.06 9.11
N VAL A 345 21.85 -16.08 8.35
CA VAL A 345 21.39 -17.37 8.87
C VAL A 345 22.23 -18.47 8.26
N GLN A 346 22.75 -19.35 9.11
CA GLN A 346 23.43 -20.56 8.72
C GLN A 346 22.76 -21.74 9.40
N ARG A 347 22.29 -22.70 8.60
CA ARG A 347 21.73 -23.95 9.09
C ARG A 347 22.72 -25.08 8.87
N ALA A 348 22.95 -25.84 9.93
CA ALA A 348 23.62 -27.14 9.90
C ALA A 348 22.63 -28.22 10.39
N THR A 349 22.99 -29.49 10.24
CA THR A 349 22.08 -30.64 10.43
C THR A 349 21.20 -30.58 11.69
N ASN A 350 21.73 -30.10 12.82
CA ASN A 350 20.95 -29.94 14.06
C ASN A 350 21.23 -28.62 14.80
N LYS A 351 21.73 -27.62 14.09
CA LYS A 351 22.09 -26.32 14.67
C LYS A 351 21.72 -25.19 13.74
N VAL A 352 21.32 -24.08 14.32
CA VAL A 352 21.12 -22.83 13.60
C VAL A 352 22.02 -21.77 14.20
N ARG A 353 22.69 -21.03 13.32
CA ARG A 353 23.41 -19.80 13.67
C ARG A 353 22.70 -18.62 13.04
N VAL A 354 22.34 -17.64 13.86
CA VAL A 354 21.72 -16.39 13.42
C VAL A 354 22.56 -15.23 13.92
N ASN A 355 23.04 -14.39 13.01
CA ASN A 355 23.63 -13.10 13.34
C ASN A 355 22.60 -12.02 13.02
N ALA A 356 22.40 -11.09 13.95
CA ALA A 356 21.48 -9.96 13.76
C ALA A 356 22.14 -8.67 14.24
N GLN A 357 21.96 -7.59 13.49
CA GLN A 357 22.56 -6.29 13.77
C GLN A 357 21.57 -5.16 13.51
N LEU A 358 21.41 -4.27 14.49
CA LEU A 358 20.62 -3.07 14.38
C LEU A 358 21.53 -1.88 14.07
N ILE A 359 21.22 -1.17 13.00
CA ILE A 359 22.03 -0.09 12.46
C ILE A 359 21.21 1.19 12.41
N ASN A 360 21.81 2.29 12.89
CA ASN A 360 21.24 3.63 12.72
C ASN A 360 21.41 4.06 11.26
N ALA A 361 20.30 4.16 10.53
CA ALA A 361 20.35 4.46 9.11
C ALA A 361 20.84 5.88 8.81
N ARG A 362 20.85 6.81 9.76
CA ARG A 362 21.38 8.17 9.50
C ARG A 362 22.89 8.22 9.63
N THR A 363 23.44 7.56 10.65
CA THR A 363 24.86 7.65 11.02
C THR A 363 25.68 6.44 10.61
N ASP A 364 25.04 5.40 10.07
CA ASP A 364 25.67 4.11 9.76
C ASP A 364 26.34 3.47 10.99
N ALA A 365 25.79 3.74 12.17
CA ALA A 365 26.33 3.26 13.43
C ALA A 365 25.65 1.95 13.85
N HIS A 366 26.44 0.94 14.20
CA HIS A 366 25.93 -0.28 14.82
C HIS A 366 25.47 0.03 16.24
N GLU A 367 24.17 -0.05 16.50
CA GLU A 367 23.58 0.21 17.81
C GLU A 367 23.48 -1.06 18.66
N TRP A 368 23.33 -2.21 17.99
CA TRP A 368 23.25 -3.52 18.63
C TRP A 368 23.66 -4.61 17.65
N ALA A 369 24.30 -5.67 18.15
CA ALA A 369 24.63 -6.85 17.36
C ALA A 369 24.72 -8.07 18.29
N GLU A 370 24.12 -9.18 17.87
CA GLU A 370 24.18 -10.44 18.60
C GLU A 370 24.32 -11.64 17.67
N ASN A 371 24.89 -12.71 18.22
CA ASN A 371 25.07 -13.99 17.54
C ASN A 371 24.45 -15.11 18.38
N TYR A 372 23.56 -15.87 17.76
CA TYR A 372 22.87 -17.00 18.36
C TYR A 372 23.38 -18.28 17.71
N ASP A 373 23.93 -19.21 18.49
CA ASP A 373 24.32 -20.56 18.05
C ASP A 373 23.61 -21.58 18.94
N ARG A 374 22.49 -22.13 18.47
CA ARG A 374 21.59 -23.00 19.24
C ARG A 374 21.14 -24.21 18.44
N PRO A 375 20.56 -25.25 19.08
CA PRO A 375 19.85 -26.31 18.39
C PRO A 375 18.80 -25.76 17.41
N LEU A 376 18.55 -26.47 16.32
CA LEU A 376 17.58 -26.03 15.30
C LEU A 376 16.17 -25.80 15.88
N ASP A 377 15.78 -26.61 16.87
CA ASP A 377 14.48 -26.52 17.55
C ASP A 377 14.26 -25.20 18.31
N ASP A 378 15.34 -24.46 18.61
CA ASP A 378 15.29 -23.16 19.29
C ASP A 378 15.15 -21.98 18.31
N VAL A 379 15.00 -22.22 17.01
CA VAL A 379 14.93 -21.15 15.99
C VAL A 379 13.83 -20.13 16.29
N PHE A 380 12.66 -20.58 16.75
CA PHE A 380 11.55 -19.68 17.10
C PHE A 380 11.86 -18.84 18.35
N ALA A 381 12.56 -19.41 19.33
CA ALA A 381 12.98 -18.66 20.51
C ALA A 381 13.98 -17.55 20.14
N ILE A 382 14.90 -17.83 19.20
CA ILE A 382 15.83 -16.83 18.68
C ILE A 382 15.08 -15.66 18.04
N GLN A 383 14.06 -15.92 17.22
CA GLN A 383 13.27 -14.88 16.56
C GLN A 383 12.58 -13.95 17.56
N SER A 384 11.89 -14.53 18.56
CA SER A 384 11.23 -13.76 19.63
C SER A 384 12.23 -12.97 20.49
N GLU A 385 13.41 -13.55 20.77
CA GLU A 385 14.49 -12.87 21.50
C GLU A 385 15.03 -11.67 20.72
N ILE A 386 15.26 -11.81 19.41
CA ILE A 386 15.69 -10.71 18.54
C ILE A 386 14.65 -9.59 18.52
N ALA A 387 13.36 -9.91 18.33
CA ALA A 387 12.30 -8.91 18.29
C ALA A 387 12.21 -8.10 19.59
N LYS A 388 12.32 -8.76 20.75
CA LYS A 388 12.34 -8.10 22.06
C LYS A 388 13.60 -7.27 22.28
N ALA A 389 14.77 -7.79 21.94
CA ALA A 389 16.02 -7.07 22.07
C ALA A 389 16.02 -5.78 21.25
N ILE A 390 15.48 -5.83 20.03
CA ILE A 390 15.31 -4.64 19.18
C ILE A 390 14.32 -3.68 19.80
N ALA A 391 13.18 -4.17 20.29
CA ALA A 391 12.20 -3.32 20.94
C ALA A 391 12.77 -2.60 22.18
N ASP A 392 13.58 -3.30 22.98
CA ASP A 392 14.29 -2.72 24.12
C ASP A 392 15.33 -1.68 23.66
N GLN A 393 16.12 -1.98 22.63
CA GLN A 393 17.13 -1.08 22.07
C GLN A 393 16.51 0.20 21.51
N LEU A 394 15.34 0.09 20.87
CA LEU A 394 14.56 1.21 20.36
C LEU A 394 13.69 1.89 21.42
N GLN A 395 13.74 1.40 22.67
CA GLN A 395 12.92 1.86 23.79
C GLN A 395 11.42 1.89 23.45
N ALA A 396 10.97 0.91 22.66
CA ALA A 396 9.57 0.71 22.32
C ALA A 396 8.82 0.19 23.55
N LYS A 397 7.60 0.69 23.75
CA LYS A 397 6.75 0.21 24.84
C LYS A 397 6.05 -1.06 24.41
N LEU A 398 6.35 -2.19 25.04
CA LEU A 398 5.58 -3.43 24.88
C LEU A 398 4.53 -3.56 25.99
N SER A 399 3.29 -3.76 25.58
CA SER A 399 2.23 -4.25 26.45
C SER A 399 2.42 -5.75 26.77
N PRO A 400 1.83 -6.27 27.86
CA PRO A 400 1.84 -7.70 28.15
C PRO A 400 1.26 -8.56 27.03
N SER A 401 0.23 -8.08 26.32
CA SER A 401 -0.37 -8.78 25.18
C SER A 401 0.57 -8.87 24.00
N GLU A 402 1.28 -7.79 23.65
CA GLU A 402 2.27 -7.80 22.56
C GLU A 402 3.44 -8.72 22.90
N LYS A 403 3.90 -8.69 24.16
CA LYS A 403 4.95 -9.59 24.64
C LYS A 403 4.55 -11.06 24.50
N ASN A 404 3.34 -11.42 24.94
CA ASN A 404 2.83 -12.78 24.79
C ASN A 404 2.67 -13.17 23.32
N ALA A 405 2.22 -12.24 22.47
CA ALA A 405 2.05 -12.49 21.05
C ALA A 405 3.39 -12.72 20.34
N ILE A 406 4.47 -12.06 20.74
CA ILE A 406 5.83 -12.29 20.20
C ILE A 406 6.42 -13.61 20.73
N GLU A 407 6.06 -14.04 21.93
CA GLU A 407 6.51 -15.30 22.53
C GLU A 407 5.78 -16.54 21.99
N GLU A 408 4.65 -16.32 21.33
CA GLU A 408 3.83 -17.39 20.76
C GLU A 408 4.54 -18.00 19.54
N ARG A 409 4.92 -19.27 19.66
CA ARG A 409 5.57 -19.99 18.57
C ARG A 409 4.58 -20.24 17.43
N PRO A 410 4.95 -20.01 16.17
CA PRO A 410 4.06 -20.29 15.04
C PRO A 410 3.67 -21.77 14.95
N THR A 411 4.63 -22.67 15.21
CA THR A 411 4.46 -24.12 15.21
C THR A 411 5.52 -24.77 16.12
N THR A 412 5.32 -26.05 16.45
CA THR A 412 6.33 -26.88 17.12
C THR A 412 7.13 -27.75 16.15
N ASP A 413 6.77 -27.78 14.87
CA ASP A 413 7.44 -28.59 13.83
C ASP A 413 8.18 -27.67 12.84
N VAL A 414 9.51 -27.70 12.89
CA VAL A 414 10.37 -26.90 12.01
C VAL A 414 10.16 -27.24 10.53
N ALA A 415 9.89 -28.52 10.20
CA ALA A 415 9.61 -28.91 8.81
C ALA A 415 8.24 -28.40 8.35
N ALA A 416 7.25 -28.31 9.24
CA ALA A 416 5.98 -27.64 8.92
C ALA A 416 6.19 -26.14 8.64
N PHE A 417 7.05 -25.48 9.43
CA PHE A 417 7.41 -24.09 9.21
C PHE A 417 8.12 -23.87 7.87
N GLU A 418 9.06 -24.73 7.48
CA GLU A 418 9.73 -24.63 6.18
C GLU A 418 8.76 -24.74 4.99
N LEU A 419 7.81 -25.67 5.06
CA LEU A 419 6.75 -25.81 4.06
C LEU A 419 5.90 -24.53 3.98
N TYR A 420 5.54 -23.97 5.13
CA TYR A 420 4.82 -22.71 5.24
C TYR A 420 5.61 -21.51 4.67
N SER A 421 6.90 -21.36 5.00
CA SER A 421 7.74 -20.28 4.48
C SER A 421 7.88 -20.36 2.95
N ARG A 422 8.08 -21.57 2.41
CA ARG A 422 8.11 -21.81 0.96
C ARG A 422 6.79 -21.47 0.29
N ALA A 423 5.67 -21.85 0.92
CA ALA A 423 4.35 -21.51 0.41
C ALA A 423 4.11 -19.99 0.40
N LYS A 424 4.46 -19.29 1.49
CA LYS A 424 4.36 -17.83 1.58
C LYS A 424 5.19 -17.15 0.51
N ASP A 425 6.40 -17.62 0.25
CA ASP A 425 7.21 -17.02 -0.81
C ASP A 425 6.56 -17.16 -2.19
N LEU A 426 6.04 -18.35 -2.52
CA LEU A 426 5.29 -18.57 -3.76
C LEU A 426 4.06 -17.68 -3.86
N ILE A 427 3.27 -17.56 -2.78
CA ILE A 427 2.01 -16.79 -2.73
C ILE A 427 2.25 -15.29 -2.69
N LEU A 428 3.34 -14.80 -2.09
CA LEU A 428 3.63 -13.36 -1.97
C LEU A 428 4.42 -12.83 -3.16
N ASN A 429 5.21 -13.67 -3.84
CA ASN A 429 5.93 -13.30 -5.08
C ASN A 429 5.08 -13.49 -6.35
N THR A 430 3.82 -13.91 -6.24
CA THR A 430 2.91 -13.89 -7.39
C THR A 430 2.55 -12.46 -7.78
N GLY A 431 3.20 -11.93 -8.81
CA GLY A 431 2.65 -10.81 -9.59
C GLY A 431 1.42 -11.24 -10.39
N PHE A 432 0.75 -10.30 -11.05
CA PHE A 432 -0.42 -10.56 -11.92
C PHE A 432 0.00 -11.24 -13.25
N SER A 433 0.36 -12.52 -13.22
CA SER A 433 0.67 -13.31 -14.43
C SER A 433 -0.01 -14.68 -14.41
N ALA A 434 -0.09 -15.37 -15.55
CA ALA A 434 -0.61 -16.75 -15.61
C ALA A 434 0.17 -17.75 -14.74
N ILE A 435 1.42 -17.43 -14.37
CA ILE A 435 2.25 -18.21 -13.43
C ILE A 435 1.72 -18.06 -11.99
N SER A 436 0.95 -17.00 -11.70
CA SER A 436 0.32 -16.73 -10.41
C SER A 436 -0.59 -17.87 -9.96
N ALA A 437 -1.44 -18.37 -10.85
CA ALA A 437 -2.33 -19.49 -10.58
C ALA A 437 -1.57 -20.76 -10.17
N GLN A 438 -0.47 -21.07 -10.88
CA GLN A 438 0.34 -22.26 -10.60
C GLN A 438 1.09 -22.13 -9.28
N ASN A 439 1.67 -20.95 -9.00
CA ASN A 439 2.34 -20.69 -7.73
C ASN A 439 1.37 -20.72 -6.54
N LEU A 440 0.15 -20.19 -6.69
CA LEU A 440 -0.91 -20.28 -5.69
C LEU A 440 -1.30 -21.74 -5.41
N LEU A 441 -1.49 -22.55 -6.46
CA LEU A 441 -1.80 -23.98 -6.31
C LEU A 441 -0.65 -24.77 -5.66
N ALA A 442 0.59 -24.49 -6.04
CA ALA A 442 1.77 -25.08 -5.41
C ALA A 442 1.91 -24.65 -3.93
N GLY A 443 1.62 -23.38 -3.63
CA GLY A 443 1.57 -22.87 -2.26
C GLY A 443 0.49 -23.56 -1.42
N ILE A 444 -0.70 -23.76 -1.98
CA ILE A 444 -1.78 -24.54 -1.35
C ILE A 444 -1.34 -25.96 -1.02
N ASP A 445 -0.66 -26.65 -1.95
CA ASP A 445 -0.16 -28.00 -1.71
C ASP A 445 0.84 -28.04 -0.54
N LEU A 446 1.80 -27.10 -0.53
CA LEU A 446 2.76 -26.98 0.57
C LEU A 446 2.09 -26.66 1.91
N LEU A 447 1.06 -25.80 1.93
CA LEU A 447 0.29 -25.48 3.14
C LEU A 447 -0.50 -26.68 3.64
N ASN A 448 -1.10 -27.47 2.75
CA ASN A 448 -1.74 -28.73 3.14
C ASN A 448 -0.75 -29.72 3.74
N GLN A 449 0.46 -29.83 3.17
CA GLN A 449 1.54 -30.64 3.76
C GLN A 449 1.96 -30.11 5.14
N ALA A 450 2.07 -28.79 5.31
CA ALA A 450 2.39 -28.18 6.60
C ALA A 450 1.31 -28.52 7.66
N LEU A 451 0.04 -28.38 7.30
CA LEU A 451 -1.10 -28.69 8.18
C LEU A 451 -1.29 -30.19 8.43
N ALA A 452 -0.83 -31.06 7.53
CA ALA A 452 -0.78 -32.49 7.79
C ALA A 452 0.26 -32.85 8.87
N ARG A 453 1.32 -32.05 9.01
CA ARG A 453 2.34 -32.21 10.06
C ARG A 453 1.92 -31.58 11.37
N ASP A 454 1.41 -30.34 11.32
CA ASP A 454 0.88 -29.63 12.46
C ASP A 454 -0.52 -29.08 12.15
N PRO A 455 -1.58 -29.84 12.48
CA PRO A 455 -2.96 -29.40 12.28
C PRO A 455 -3.34 -28.15 13.08
N SER A 456 -2.57 -27.80 14.13
CA SER A 456 -2.79 -26.63 14.97
C SER A 456 -2.05 -25.37 14.50
N PHE A 457 -1.32 -25.46 13.37
CA PHE A 457 -0.54 -24.34 12.84
C PHE A 457 -1.46 -23.26 12.24
N PHE A 458 -1.96 -22.38 13.11
CA PHE A 458 -2.98 -21.36 12.79
C PHE A 458 -2.56 -20.44 11.63
N ALA A 459 -1.30 -19.98 11.61
CA ALA A 459 -0.83 -19.11 10.54
C ALA A 459 -0.87 -19.79 9.15
N ALA A 460 -0.57 -21.10 9.09
CA ALA A 460 -0.68 -21.86 7.85
C ALA A 460 -2.14 -22.05 7.41
N GLN A 461 -3.09 -22.18 8.35
CA GLN A 461 -4.52 -22.21 8.05
C GLN A 461 -4.98 -20.87 7.45
N CYS A 462 -4.63 -19.74 8.09
CA CYS A 462 -4.97 -18.42 7.57
C CYS A 462 -4.39 -18.18 6.16
N GLN A 463 -3.13 -18.59 5.94
CA GLN A 463 -2.50 -18.44 4.63
C GLN A 463 -3.15 -19.34 3.56
N LEU A 464 -3.64 -20.53 3.95
CA LEU A 464 -4.35 -21.45 3.07
C LEU A 464 -5.72 -20.90 2.66
N ALA A 465 -6.48 -20.37 3.63
CA ALA A 465 -7.73 -19.67 3.37
C ALA A 465 -7.52 -18.49 2.43
N TYR A 466 -6.50 -17.66 2.68
CA TYR A 466 -6.12 -16.55 1.80
C TYR A 466 -5.79 -17.01 0.37
N ALA A 467 -5.05 -18.11 0.21
CA ALA A 467 -4.70 -18.62 -1.12
C ALA A 467 -5.94 -19.14 -1.88
N HIS A 468 -6.87 -19.79 -1.19
CA HIS A 468 -8.15 -20.20 -1.77
C HIS A 468 -9.03 -19.02 -2.17
N ASP A 469 -9.15 -18.01 -1.29
CA ASP A 469 -9.89 -16.77 -1.58
C ASP A 469 -9.27 -16.05 -2.79
N THR A 470 -7.94 -16.00 -2.87
CA THR A 470 -7.23 -15.39 -3.99
C THR A 470 -7.52 -16.10 -5.32
N LEU A 471 -7.49 -17.44 -5.35
CA LEU A 471 -7.87 -18.20 -6.55
C LEU A 471 -9.32 -17.96 -6.98
N TYR A 472 -10.23 -17.84 -6.00
CA TYR A 472 -11.64 -17.56 -6.25
C TYR A 472 -11.86 -16.14 -6.76
N ALA A 473 -11.26 -15.14 -6.10
CA ALA A 473 -11.42 -13.72 -6.40
C ALA A 473 -10.77 -13.32 -7.73
N LEU A 474 -9.64 -13.93 -8.10
CA LEU A 474 -8.97 -13.72 -9.39
C LEU A 474 -9.64 -14.50 -10.54
N GLY A 475 -10.69 -15.28 -10.27
CA GLY A 475 -11.43 -16.03 -11.29
C GLY A 475 -10.68 -17.24 -11.86
N THR A 476 -9.55 -17.62 -11.27
CA THR A 476 -8.77 -18.81 -11.66
C THR A 476 -9.53 -20.10 -11.34
N ASP A 477 -10.22 -20.12 -10.20
CA ASP A 477 -11.13 -21.20 -9.79
C ASP A 477 -12.33 -20.60 -9.04
N HIS A 478 -13.32 -20.10 -9.78
CA HIS A 478 -14.52 -19.47 -9.23
C HIS A 478 -15.63 -20.47 -8.91
N THR A 479 -15.28 -21.63 -8.35
CA THR A 479 -16.26 -22.66 -7.99
C THR A 479 -16.76 -22.48 -6.55
N PRO A 480 -18.01 -22.85 -6.24
CA PRO A 480 -18.51 -22.89 -4.86
C PRO A 480 -17.66 -23.78 -3.94
N ALA A 481 -17.05 -24.83 -4.50
CA ALA A 481 -16.14 -25.71 -3.78
C ALA A 481 -14.86 -24.99 -3.35
N ARG A 482 -14.29 -24.13 -4.22
CA ARG A 482 -13.12 -23.31 -3.85
C ARG A 482 -13.45 -22.30 -2.77
N LEU A 483 -14.60 -21.62 -2.89
CA LEU A 483 -15.06 -20.67 -1.87
C LEU A 483 -15.26 -21.35 -0.50
N ALA A 484 -15.88 -22.53 -0.48
CA ALA A 484 -16.07 -23.31 0.75
C ALA A 484 -14.75 -23.76 1.40
N LEU A 485 -13.65 -23.82 0.65
CA LEU A 485 -12.31 -24.06 1.22
C LEU A 485 -11.66 -22.79 1.77
N ALA A 486 -12.06 -21.61 1.28
CA ALA A 486 -11.63 -20.32 1.82
C ALA A 486 -12.38 -19.92 3.10
N ASP A 487 -13.62 -20.40 3.26
CA ASP A 487 -14.46 -20.15 4.45
C ASP A 487 -14.11 -21.04 5.67
N LYS A 488 -13.17 -21.98 5.51
CA LYS A 488 -12.65 -22.84 6.59
C LYS A 488 -11.46 -22.18 7.27
#